data_AF-A0A924LD59-F1
#
_entry.id   AF-A0A924LD59-F1
#
_cell.length_a   1.000
_cell.length_b   1.000
_cell.length_c   1.000
_cell.angle_alpha   90.00
_cell.angle_beta   90.00
_cell.angle_gamma   90.00
#
_symmetry.space_group_name_H-M   'P 1'
#
loop_
_entity.id
_entity.type
_entity.pdbx_description
1 polymer ?
#
loop_
_entity_poly.entity_id
_entity_poly.type
_entity_poly.pdbx_seq_one_letter_code
_entity_poly.pdbx_strand_id
1 'polypeptide(L)'
;MALHVDYYASLGSPWTHLGAARIVAMTAQHGATLRIWPVDFGTIFAASGGLPLPKRSPQRQAYRLQELPRWRDFLGIPINIK
;
A
#
# COMPACT_ATOMS: atom_id res chain seq x y z
N MET A 1 -23.15 -12.21 -11.51
CA MET A 1 -22.69 -10.98 -10.81
C MET A 1 -21.34 -10.59 -11.40
N ALA A 2 -21.15 -9.32 -11.77
CA ALA A 2 -19.83 -8.84 -12.17
C ALA A 2 -18.92 -8.72 -10.94
N LEU A 3 -17.69 -9.25 -11.01
CA LEU A 3 -16.71 -9.11 -9.94
C LEU A 3 -16.21 -7.66 -9.90
N HIS A 4 -16.20 -7.06 -8.71
CA HIS A 4 -15.80 -5.67 -8.50
C HIS A 4 -14.83 -5.56 -7.32
N VAL A 5 -13.80 -4.73 -7.47
CA VAL A 5 -12.80 -4.45 -6.45
C VAL A 5 -12.68 -2.94 -6.25
N ASP A 6 -12.92 -2.49 -5.02
CA ASP A 6 -12.56 -1.15 -4.57
C ASP A 6 -11.13 -1.16 -4.01
N TYR A 7 -10.24 -0.38 -4.62
CA TYR A 7 -8.84 -0.27 -4.24
C TYR A 7 -8.52 1.09 -3.62
N TYR A 8 -8.46 1.12 -2.29
CA TYR A 8 -8.11 2.30 -1.51
C TYR A 8 -6.59 2.50 -1.50
N ALA A 9 -6.13 3.57 -2.15
CA ALA A 9 -4.73 3.80 -2.45
C ALA A 9 -4.28 5.20 -2.01
N SER A 10 -3.08 5.30 -1.45
CA SER A 10 -2.45 6.58 -1.14
C SER A 10 -1.05 6.63 -1.74
N LEU A 11 -0.74 7.68 -2.49
CA LEU A 11 0.56 7.83 -3.15
C LEU A 11 1.74 7.96 -2.17
N GLY A 12 1.48 8.34 -0.91
CA GLY A 12 2.49 8.36 0.15
C GLY A 12 2.83 6.99 0.74
N SER A 13 2.14 5.93 0.33
CA SER A 13 2.36 4.58 0.84
C SER A 13 3.28 3.78 -0.08
N PRO A 14 4.46 3.32 0.37
CA PRO A 14 5.31 2.45 -0.45
C PRO A 14 4.63 1.11 -0.76
N TRP A 15 3.73 0.63 0.11
CA TRP A 15 2.98 -0.60 -0.12
C TRP A 15 1.94 -0.45 -1.24
N THR A 16 1.37 0.74 -1.39
CA THR A 16 0.52 1.06 -2.56
C THR A 16 1.34 0.96 -3.84
N HIS A 17 2.52 1.57 -3.88
CA HIS A 17 3.43 1.49 -5.04
C HIS A 17 3.84 0.04 -5.37
N LEU A 18 4.26 -0.72 -4.37
CA LEU A 18 4.71 -2.12 -4.54
C LEU A 18 3.57 -3.07 -5.00
N GLY A 19 2.30 -2.74 -4.71
CA GLY A 19 1.15 -3.59 -5.01
C GLY A 19 0.30 -3.17 -6.21
N ALA A 20 0.36 -1.91 -6.64
CA ALA A 20 -0.60 -1.33 -7.59
C ALA A 20 -0.65 -2.07 -8.94
N ALA A 21 0.50 -2.38 -9.53
CA ALA A 21 0.54 -3.09 -10.80
C ALA A 21 -0.07 -4.50 -10.69
N ARG A 22 0.16 -5.18 -9.55
CA ARG A 22 -0.33 -6.54 -9.31
C ARG A 22 -1.85 -6.61 -9.21
N ILE A 23 -2.47 -5.68 -8.48
CA ILE A 23 -3.94 -5.67 -8.36
C ILE A 23 -4.62 -5.36 -9.70
N VAL A 24 -4.06 -4.42 -10.48
CA VAL A 24 -4.56 -4.09 -11.83
C VAL A 24 -4.47 -5.31 -12.75
N ALA A 25 -3.32 -6.00 -12.77
CA ALA A 25 -3.14 -7.21 -13.57
C ALA A 25 -4.11 -8.33 -13.15
N MET A 26 -4.29 -8.55 -11.85
CA MET A 26 -5.17 -9.58 -11.32
C MET A 26 -6.63 -9.30 -11.68
N THR A 27 -7.11 -8.06 -11.53
CA THR A 27 -8.49 -7.73 -11.91
C THR A 27 -8.74 -7.94 -13.40
N ALA A 28 -7.77 -7.57 -14.25
CA ALA A 28 -7.87 -7.81 -15.69
C ALA A 28 -7.92 -9.31 -16.03
N GLN A 29 -7.06 -10.13 -15.40
CA GLN A 29 -7.01 -11.58 -15.59
C GLN A 29 -8.33 -12.28 -15.25
N HIS A 30 -9.09 -11.75 -14.29
CA HIS A 30 -10.35 -12.35 -13.84
C HIS A 30 -11.60 -11.66 -14.41
N GLY A 31 -11.46 -10.71 -15.34
CA GLY A 31 -12.59 -9.95 -15.87
C GLY A 31 -13.32 -9.13 -14.79
N ALA A 32 -12.62 -8.77 -13.72
CA ALA A 32 -13.17 -7.94 -12.64
C ALA A 32 -12.98 -6.45 -12.95
N THR A 33 -13.93 -5.65 -12.50
CA THR A 33 -13.80 -4.19 -12.53
C THR A 33 -13.01 -3.70 -11.32
N LEU A 34 -12.17 -2.68 -11.52
CA LEU A 34 -11.35 -2.08 -10.47
C LEU A 34 -11.68 -0.59 -10.36
N ARG A 35 -12.09 -0.14 -9.17
CA ARG A 35 -12.27 1.27 -8.85
C ARG A 35 -11.17 1.70 -7.88
N ILE A 36 -10.38 2.68 -8.29
CA ILE A 36 -9.35 3.24 -7.41
C ILE A 36 -9.95 4.37 -6.59
N TRP A 37 -9.80 4.29 -5.27
CA TRP A 37 -10.16 5.33 -4.31
C TRP A 37 -8.89 5.97 -3.76
N PRO A 38 -8.52 7.17 -4.23
CA PRO A 38 -7.45 7.94 -3.61
C PRO A 38 -7.85 8.31 -2.18
N VAL A 39 -7.00 7.98 -1.21
CA VAL A 39 -7.28 8.26 0.20
C VAL A 39 -6.14 9.00 0.89
N ASP A 40 -6.52 9.83 1.85
CA ASP A 40 -5.60 10.46 2.79
C ASP A 40 -5.50 9.64 4.09
N PHE A 41 -4.33 9.04 4.30
CA PHE A 41 -4.07 8.30 5.53
C PHE A 41 -3.93 9.19 6.77
N GLY A 42 -3.63 10.49 6.63
CA GLY A 42 -3.65 11.43 7.75
C GLY A 42 -5.04 11.49 8.39
N THR A 43 -6.07 11.71 7.56
CA THR A 43 -7.47 11.68 7.97
C THR A 43 -7.88 10.30 8.51
N ILE A 44 -7.56 9.22 7.79
CA ILE A 44 -7.98 7.86 8.18
C ILE A 44 -7.38 7.43 9.52
N PHE A 45 -6.08 7.65 9.75
CA PHE A 45 -5.44 7.29 11.02
C PHE A 45 -6.08 8.03 12.19
N ALA A 46 -6.32 9.35 12.05
CA ALA A 46 -6.98 10.13 13.08
C ALA A 46 -8.40 9.62 13.40
N ALA A 47 -9.19 9.28 12.38
CA ALA A 47 -10.56 8.82 12.54
C ALA A 47 -10.68 7.39 13.10
N SER A 48 -9.67 6.53 12.87
CA SER A 48 -9.71 5.11 13.23
C SER A 48 -8.94 4.76 14.51
N GLY A 49 -8.28 5.73 15.16
CA GLY A 49 -7.33 5.47 16.26
C GLY A 49 -5.99 4.91 15.80
N GLY A 50 -5.73 4.89 14.49
CA GLY A 50 -4.44 4.51 13.93
C GLY A 50 -3.35 5.55 14.23
N LEU A 51 -2.10 5.09 14.35
CA LEU A 51 -0.95 5.97 14.53
C LEU A 51 -0.20 6.17 13.21
N PRO A 52 0.07 7.43 12.80
CA PRO A 52 0.96 7.72 11.67
C PRO A 52 2.36 7.22 11.97
N LEU A 53 3.14 6.93 10.93
CA LEU A 53 4.45 6.27 11.03
C LEU A 53 5.38 6.84 12.14
N PRO A 54 5.56 8.17 12.28
CA PRO A 54 6.45 8.73 13.30
C PRO A 54 5.98 8.49 14.74
N LYS A 55 4.68 8.29 14.94
CA LYS A 55 4.09 8.02 16.26
C LYS A 55 4.03 6.51 16.59
N ARG A 56 4.50 5.64 15.69
CA ARG A 56 4.51 4.19 15.94
C ARG A 56 5.66 3.80 16.87
N SER A 57 5.54 2.67 17.57
CA SER A 57 6.63 2.17 18.42
C SER A 57 7.94 1.99 17.63
N PRO A 58 9.11 2.16 18.27
CA PRO A 58 10.41 2.01 17.60
C PRO A 58 10.57 0.67 16.88
N GLN A 59 10.04 -0.42 17.44
CA GLN A 59 10.10 -1.76 16.84
C GLN A 59 9.38 -1.82 15.48
N ARG A 60 8.22 -1.16 15.35
CA ARG A 60 7.49 -1.11 14.07
C ARG A 60 8.17 -0.23 13.03
N GLN A 61 8.83 0.84 13.47
CA GLN A 61 9.60 1.70 12.58
C GLN A 61 10.84 0.94 12.07
N ALA A 62 11.57 0.25 12.95
CA ALA A 62 12.71 -0.58 12.59
C ALA A 62 12.33 -1.72 11.65
N TYR A 63 11.24 -2.45 11.95
CA TYR A 63 10.78 -3.56 11.11
C TYR A 63 10.39 -3.10 9.70
N ARG A 64 9.77 -1.92 9.57
CA ARG A 64 9.50 -1.31 8.25
C ARG A 64 10.78 -1.13 7.43
N LEU A 65 11.86 -0.65 8.05
CA LEU A 65 13.14 -0.44 7.37
C LEU A 65 13.84 -1.75 7.00
N GLN A 66 13.49 -2.87 7.63
CA GLN A 66 13.95 -4.20 7.25
C GLN A 66 13.13 -4.79 6.09
N GLU A 67 11.82 -4.58 6.08
CA GLU A 67 10.93 -5.19 5.08
C GLU A 67 10.90 -4.44 3.74
N LEU A 68 10.97 -3.10 3.74
CA LEU A 68 10.94 -2.34 2.49
C LEU A 68 12.07 -2.74 1.52
N PRO A 69 13.34 -2.93 1.95
CA PRO A 69 14.39 -3.43 1.07
C PRO A 69 14.11 -4.85 0.57
N ARG A 70 13.65 -5.75 1.44
CA ARG A 70 13.32 -7.13 1.07
C ARG A 70 12.26 -7.20 -0.03
N TRP A 71 11.20 -6.41 0.11
CA TRP A 71 10.13 -6.37 -0.89
C TRP A 71 10.55 -5.65 -2.16
N ARG A 72 11.37 -4.60 -2.07
CA ARG A 72 11.99 -3.97 -3.24
C ARG A 72 12.76 -5.00 -4.06
N ASP A 73 13.63 -5.77 -3.40
CA ASP A 73 14.51 -6.73 -4.05
C ASP A 73 13.72 -7.94 -4.58
N PHE A 74 12.75 -8.44 -3.80
CA PHE A 74 11.88 -9.55 -4.20
C PHE A 74 11.00 -9.23 -5.42
N LEU A 75 10.45 -8.00 -5.48
CA LEU A 75 9.56 -7.59 -6.56
C LEU A 75 10.32 -6.95 -7.74
N GLY A 76 11.59 -6.56 -7.56
CA GLY A 76 12.35 -5.77 -8.53
C GLY A 76 11.78 -4.36 -8.75
N ILE A 77 10.98 -3.83 -7.83
CA ILE A 77 10.32 -2.52 -7.96
C ILE A 77 11.12 -1.47 -7.18
N PRO A 78 11.70 -0.45 -7.84
CA PRO A 78 12.53 0.53 -7.16
C PRO A 78 11.72 1.40 -6.20
N ILE A 79 12.25 1.55 -4.98
CA ILE A 79 11.79 2.51 -3.98
C ILE A 79 13.00 3.13 -3.27
N ASN A 80 12.88 4.42 -2.95
CA ASN A 80 13.88 5.14 -2.15
C ASN A 80 13.55 4.99 -0.67
N ILE A 81 14.42 4.27 0.04
CA ILE A 81 14.32 4.04 1.49
C ILE A 81 15.41 4.92 2.09
N LYS A 82 15.01 6.05 2.67
CA LYS A 82 15.92 6.93 3.42
C LYS A 82 16.23 6.35 4.78
#